data_AF-A0A2V8WKP6-F1
#
_entry.id   AF-A0A2V8WKP6-F1
#
_cell.length_a   1.000
_cell.length_b   1.000
_cell.length_c   1.000
_cell.angle_alpha   90.00
_cell.angle_beta   90.00
_cell.angle_gamma   90.00
#
_symmetry.space_group_name_H-M   'P 1'
#
loop_
_entity.id
_entity.type
_entity.pdbx_description
1 polymer ?
#
loop_
_entity_poly.entity_id
_entity_poly.type
_entity_poly.pdbx_seq_one_letter_code
_entity_poly.pdbx_strand_id
1 'polypeptide(L)'
;MLGAMTWMYRKLIEASEVKGVTNGWQAARALGMRPEQAELALQNARKISKSRLLDGLRALQKADDRLKRGGEDSRAVMEFLVTELTSQMA
;
A
#
# COMPACT_ATOMS: atom_id res chain seq x y z
N MET A 1 -10.58 -4.96 -6.65
CA MET A 1 -9.20 -4.49 -6.89
C MET A 1 -8.75 -3.44 -5.85
N LEU A 2 -9.48 -2.32 -5.69
CA LEU A 2 -9.09 -1.23 -4.79
C LEU A 2 -8.88 -1.65 -3.32
N GLY A 3 -9.74 -2.51 -2.78
CA GLY A 3 -9.59 -3.06 -1.43
C GLY A 3 -8.28 -3.83 -1.23
N ALA A 4 -7.83 -4.58 -2.24
CA ALA A 4 -6.58 -5.33 -2.18
C ALA A 4 -5.36 -4.39 -2.20
N MET A 5 -5.41 -3.32 -3.01
CA MET A 5 -4.37 -2.28 -3.02
C MET A 5 -4.29 -1.54 -1.68
N THR A 6 -5.45 -1.22 -1.10
CA THR A 6 -5.54 -0.59 0.23
C THR A 6 -4.94 -1.49 1.31
N TRP A 7 -5.25 -2.78 1.28
CA TRP A 7 -4.66 -3.76 2.20
C TRP A 7 -3.14 -3.84 2.02
N MET A 8 -2.65 -3.88 0.78
CA MET A 8 -1.21 -3.90 0.49
C MET A 8 -0.50 -2.65 1.03
N TYR A 9 -1.05 -1.45 0.83
CA TYR A 9 -0.50 -0.21 1.37
C TYR A 9 -0.41 -0.23 2.89
N ARG A 10 -1.44 -0.75 3.58
CA ARG A 10 -1.38 -0.94 5.05
C ARG A 10 -0.24 -1.88 5.44
N LYS A 11 -0.06 -2.99 4.73
CA LYS A 11 1.04 -3.93 4.99
C LYS A 11 2.42 -3.34 4.75
N LEU A 12 2.59 -2.48 3.74
CA LEU A 12 3.84 -1.77 3.51
C LEU A 12 4.12 -0.73 4.61
N ILE A 13 3.07 -0.06 5.12
CA ILE A 13 3.20 0.87 6.26
C ILE A 13 3.63 0.11 7.51
N GLU A 14 2.94 -0.97 7.86
CA GLU A 14 3.32 -1.85 8.99
C GLU A 14 4.77 -2.31 8.84
N ALA A 15 5.16 -2.80 7.66
CA ALA A 15 6.53 -3.22 7.36
C ALA A 15 7.57 -2.10 7.49
N SER A 16 7.21 -0.84 7.17
CA SER A 16 8.10 0.32 7.34
C SER A 16 8.39 0.66 8.81
N GLU A 17 7.53 0.21 9.73
CA GLU A 17 7.66 0.46 11.16
C GLU A 17 8.36 -0.67 11.92
N VAL A 18 8.50 -1.84 11.30
CA VAL A 18 9.19 -2.98 11.88
C VAL A 18 10.68 -2.68 12.03
N LYS A 19 11.18 -2.74 13.28
CA LYS A 19 12.59 -2.56 13.63
C LYS A 19 13.19 -3.86 14.17
N GLY A 20 14.49 -4.05 13.97
CA GLY A 20 15.25 -5.14 14.61
C GLY A 20 14.94 -6.54 14.10
N VAL A 21 14.26 -6.68 12.96
CA VAL A 21 14.01 -7.98 12.33
C VAL A 21 15.20 -8.39 11.47
N THR A 22 15.71 -9.60 11.70
CA THR A 22 16.92 -10.11 11.05
C THR A 22 16.65 -11.25 10.06
N ASN A 23 15.45 -11.83 10.05
CA ASN A 23 15.07 -12.91 9.12
C ASN A 23 13.57 -12.92 8.78
N GLY A 24 13.21 -13.62 7.71
CA GLY A 24 11.83 -13.71 7.19
C GLY A 24 10.80 -14.31 8.15
N TRP A 25 11.22 -15.16 9.10
CA TRP A 25 10.31 -15.73 10.11
C TRP A 25 9.93 -14.73 11.19
N GLN A 26 10.88 -13.92 11.66
CA GLN A 26 10.59 -12.79 12.55
C GLN A 26 9.71 -11.75 11.85
N ALA A 27 9.95 -11.50 10.56
CA ALA A 27 9.12 -10.63 9.73
C ALA A 27 7.68 -11.16 9.63
N ALA A 28 7.51 -12.46 9.34
CA ALA A 28 6.21 -13.12 9.25
C ALA A 28 5.41 -12.97 10.55
N ARG A 29 6.07 -13.19 11.69
CA ARG A 29 5.45 -13.05 13.00
C ARG A 29 5.03 -11.61 13.29
N ALA A 30 5.86 -10.63 12.93
CA ALA A 30 5.55 -9.21 13.14
C ALA A 30 4.42 -8.72 12.22
N LEU A 31 4.35 -9.22 10.98
CA LEU A 31 3.41 -8.74 9.96
C LEU A 31 2.15 -9.61 9.80
N GLY A 32 2.10 -10.76 10.47
CA GLY A 32 0.97 -11.70 10.42
C GLY A 32 0.73 -12.28 9.03
N MET A 33 1.79 -12.57 8.27
CA MET A 33 1.71 -13.08 6.90
C MET A 33 2.74 -14.19 6.67
N ARG A 34 2.68 -14.86 5.51
CA ARG A 34 3.64 -15.92 5.17
C ARG A 34 5.08 -15.35 5.06
N PRO A 35 6.13 -16.11 5.43
CA PRO A 35 7.51 -15.63 5.41
C PRO A 35 7.95 -14.97 4.11
N GLU A 36 7.64 -15.57 2.97
CA GLU A 36 7.99 -15.03 1.66
C GLU A 36 7.31 -13.68 1.37
N GLN A 37 6.06 -13.51 1.83
CA GLN A 37 5.32 -12.25 1.68
C GLN A 37 5.84 -11.17 2.63
N ALA A 38 6.20 -11.56 3.87
CA ALA A 38 6.74 -10.65 4.86
C ALA A 38 8.09 -10.09 4.42
N GLU A 39 8.94 -10.93 3.85
CA GLU A 39 10.23 -10.52 3.32
C GLU A 39 10.08 -9.56 2.14
N LEU A 40 9.19 -9.88 1.18
CA LEU A 40 8.87 -8.97 0.08
C LEU A 40 8.30 -7.62 0.58
N ALA A 41 7.44 -7.63 1.60
CA ALA A 41 6.87 -6.41 2.18
C ALA A 41 7.97 -5.54 2.81
N LEU A 42 8.89 -6.12 3.59
CA LEU A 42 10.03 -5.41 4.18
C LEU A 42 10.95 -4.83 3.10
N GLN A 43 11.28 -5.61 2.07
CA GLN A 43 12.14 -5.15 0.98
C GLN A 43 11.52 -3.97 0.22
N ASN A 44 10.21 -4.00 -0.04
CA ASN A 44 9.52 -2.91 -0.74
C ASN A 44 9.29 -1.70 0.16
N ALA A 45 8.99 -1.89 1.45
CA ALA A 45 8.82 -0.81 2.41
C ALA A 45 10.10 0.01 2.62
N ARG A 46 11.29 -0.57 2.39
CA ARG A 46 12.56 0.17 2.41
C ARG A 46 12.75 1.08 1.18
N LYS A 47 12.06 0.81 0.07
CA LYS A 47 12.19 1.57 -1.18
C LYS A 47 11.26 2.78 -1.24
N ILE A 48 10.23 2.83 -0.39
CA ILE A 48 9.19 3.85 -0.42
C ILE A 48 9.14 4.50 0.97
N SER A 49 9.28 5.82 1.03
CA SER A 49 9.19 6.53 2.31
C SER A 49 7.81 6.35 2.95
N LYS A 50 7.76 6.35 4.29
CA LYS A 50 6.50 6.24 5.03
C LYS A 50 5.51 7.35 4.68
N SER A 51 5.97 8.60 4.55
CA SER A 51 5.11 9.73 4.16
C SER A 51 4.38 9.45 2.86
N ARG A 52 5.09 8.87 1.90
CA ARG A 52 4.56 8.55 0.59
C ARG A 52 3.59 7.36 0.60
N LEU A 53 3.85 6.34 1.42
CA LEU A 53 2.87 5.26 1.63
C LEU A 53 1.57 5.82 2.23
N LEU A 54 1.66 6.80 3.14
CA LEU A 54 0.48 7.45 3.72
C LEU A 54 -0.27 8.30 2.68
N ASP A 55 0.44 9.00 1.80
CA ASP A 55 -0.18 9.76 0.71
C ASP A 55 -0.91 8.86 -0.29
N GLY A 56 -0.29 7.75 -0.70
CA GLY A 56 -0.96 6.76 -1.54
C GLY A 56 -2.19 6.13 -0.86
N LEU A 57 -2.17 5.92 0.47
CA LEU A 57 -3.33 5.46 1.21
C LEU A 57 -4.49 6.48 1.18
N ARG A 58 -4.19 7.78 1.25
CA ARG A 58 -5.20 8.84 1.08
C ARG A 58 -5.77 8.87 -0.32
N ALA A 59 -4.96 8.69 -1.36
CA ALA A 59 -5.43 8.60 -2.74
C ALA A 59 -6.38 7.41 -2.93
N LEU A 60 -6.05 6.26 -2.35
CA LEU A 60 -6.91 5.06 -2.35
C LEU A 60 -8.25 5.32 -1.64
N GLN A 61 -8.25 6.02 -0.50
CA GLN A 61 -9.48 6.41 0.19
C GLN A 61 -10.36 7.32 -0.66
N LYS A 62 -9.78 8.36 -1.29
CA LYS A 62 -10.52 9.27 -2.17
C LYS A 62 -11.17 8.51 -3.34
N ALA A 63 -10.45 7.56 -3.94
CA ALA A 63 -10.98 6.74 -5.03
C ALA A 63 -12.14 5.85 -4.54
N ASP A 64 -12.03 5.24 -3.36
CA ASP A 64 -13.07 4.40 -2.77
C ASP A 64 -14.35 5.20 -2.50
N ASP A 65 -14.20 6.42 -1.94
CA ASP A 65 -15.32 7.33 -1.70
C ASP A 65 -16.02 7.73 -3.00
N ARG A 66 -15.27 8.05 -4.07
CA ARG A 66 -15.82 8.41 -5.39
C ARG A 66 -16.57 7.24 -6.02
N LEU A 67 -16.01 6.04 -5.98
CA LEU A 67 -16.66 4.83 -6.51
C LEU A 67 -17.95 4.51 -5.74
N LYS A 68 -17.96 4.69 -4.41
CA LYS A 68 -19.14 4.41 -3.57
C LYS A 68 -20.27 5.43 -3.73
N ARG A 69 -19.95 6.71 -3.96
CA ARG A 69 -20.96 7.77 -4.17
C ARG A 69 -21.74 7.57 -5.47
N GLY A 70 -21.13 6.93 -6.48
CA GLY A 70 -21.72 6.77 -7.80
C GLY A 70 -21.78 8.09 -8.59
N GLY A 71 -22.16 8.01 -9.86
CA GLY A 71 -22.29 9.18 -10.74
C GLY A 71 -21.00 9.59 -11.47
N GLU A 72 -19.87 8.95 -11.17
CA GLU A 72 -18.60 9.15 -11.88
C GLU A 72 -18.22 7.90 -12.68
N ASP A 73 -17.51 8.09 -13.79
CA ASP A 73 -16.96 6.98 -14.56
C ASP A 73 -15.90 6.24 -13.73
N SER A 74 -16.20 4.99 -13.38
CA SER A 74 -15.32 4.13 -12.59
C SER A 74 -13.96 3.92 -13.25
N ARG A 75 -13.90 3.92 -14.58
CA ARG A 75 -12.63 3.80 -15.32
C ARG A 75 -11.78 5.04 -15.10
N ALA A 76 -12.35 6.22 -15.28
CA ALA A 76 -11.67 7.49 -15.04
C ALA A 76 -11.15 7.59 -13.60
N VAL A 77 -11.95 7.22 -12.60
CA VAL A 77 -11.53 7.21 -11.19
C VAL A 77 -10.28 6.33 -10.98
N MET A 78 -10.25 5.14 -11.59
CA MET A 78 -9.11 4.23 -11.50
C MET A 78 -7.88 4.73 -12.27
N GLU A 79 -8.07 5.35 -13.44
CA GLU A 79 -6.97 5.94 -14.23
C GLU A 79 -6.29 7.07 -13.46
N PHE A 80 -7.06 8.00 -12.88
CA PHE A 80 -6.50 9.07 -12.04
C PHE A 80 -5.79 8.54 -10.81
N LEU A 81 -6.34 7.51 -10.16
CA LEU A 81 -5.68 6.87 -9.02
C LEU A 81 -4.31 6.30 -9.42
N VAL A 82 -4.22 5.58 -10.55
CA VAL A 82 -2.94 5.04 -11.03
C VAL A 82 -1.94 6.16 -11.30
N THR A 83 -2.37 7.26 -11.93
CA THR A 83 -1.52 8.44 -12.13
C THR A 83 -1.05 9.04 -10.81
N GLU A 84 -1.92 9.20 -9.81
CA GLU A 84 -1.54 9.77 -8.50
C GLU A 84 -0.51 8.86 -7.77
N LEU A 85 -0.70 7.54 -7.79
CA LEU A 85 0.21 6.60 -7.14
C LEU A 85 1.59 6.50 -7.82
N THR A 86 1.64 6.65 -9.14
CA THR A 86 2.86 6.50 -9.95
C THR A 86 3.60 7.81 -10.19
N SER A 87 2.92 8.96 -10.26
CA SER A 87 3.57 10.27 -10.36
C SER A 87 4.46 10.57 -9.17
N GLN A 88 4.17 9.98 -8.02
CA GLN A 88 5.02 10.06 -6.85
C GLN A 88 6.29 9.20 -6.98
N MET A 89 6.39 8.25 -7.95
CA MET A 89 7.53 7.32 -8.15
C MET A 89 8.75 7.95 -8.83
N ALA A 90 8.56 9.07 -9.51
CA ALA A 90 9.63 9.81 -10.17
C ALA A 90 10.43 10.69 -9.20
#